data_AF-A0A7C7L2E4-F1
#
_entry.id   AF-A0A7C7L2E4-F1
#
_cell.length_a   1.000
_cell.length_b   1.000
_cell.length_c   1.000
_cell.angle_alpha   90.00
_cell.angle_beta   90.00
_cell.angle_gamma   90.00
#
_symmetry.space_group_name_H-M   'P 1'
#
loop_
_entity.id
_entity.type
_entity.pdbx_description
1 polymer ?
#
loop_
_entity_poly.entity_id
_entity_poly.type
_entity_poly.pdbx_seq_one_letter_code
_entity_poly.pdbx_strand_id
1 'polypeptide(L)'
;MLNSLRQIVQEVNAASSLQAALDIIVGRVRDVMGTEACSVYMLDSATKRYVFAATEGLNKRQRGRLSLAPKEGLVGQVAAREEPLNLENAPAHPAFHFFPKIGE
;
A
#
# COMPACT_ATOMS: atom_id res chain seq x y z
N MET A 1 -15.63 14.72 3.96
CA MET A 1 -15.00 13.40 4.20
C MET A 1 -15.99 12.24 4.08
N LEU A 2 -17.16 12.23 4.76
CA LEU A 2 -18.10 11.09 4.67
C LEU A 2 -18.54 10.75 3.23
N ASN A 3 -18.80 11.77 2.40
CA ASN A 3 -19.19 11.57 1.01
C ASN A 3 -18.08 10.91 0.18
N SER A 4 -16.82 11.30 0.42
CA SER A 4 -15.65 10.73 -0.23
C SER A 4 -15.49 9.25 0.12
N LEU A 5 -15.60 8.90 1.41
CA LEU A 5 -15.56 7.50 1.84
C LEU A 5 -16.68 6.68 1.20
N ARG A 6 -17.92 7.21 1.20
CA ARG A 6 -19.06 6.55 0.56
C ARG A 6 -18.81 6.29 -0.92
N GLN A 7 -18.30 7.28 -1.63
CA GLN A 7 -18.00 7.16 -3.06
C GLN A 7 -16.93 6.10 -3.32
N ILE A 8 -15.84 6.09 -2.53
CA ILE A 8 -14.79 5.08 -2.65
C ILE A 8 -15.37 3.67 -2.48
N VAL A 9 -16.17 3.45 -1.44
CA VAL A 9 -16.79 2.13 -1.18
C VAL A 9 -17.72 1.73 -2.34
N GLN A 10 -18.48 2.66 -2.90
CA GLN A 10 -19.37 2.37 -4.04
C GLN A 10 -18.59 2.00 -5.31
N GLU A 11 -17.53 2.74 -5.64
CA GLU A 11 -16.69 2.47 -6.80
C GLU A 11 -15.96 1.12 -6.67
N VAL A 12 -15.45 0.82 -5.48
CA VAL A 12 -14.78 -0.46 -5.17
C VAL A 12 -15.75 -1.63 -5.31
N ASN A 13 -16.98 -1.51 -4.79
CA ASN A 13 -17.99 -2.58 -4.91
C ASN A 13 -18.46 -2.82 -6.35
N ALA A 14 -18.34 -1.81 -7.22
CA ALA A 14 -18.67 -1.93 -8.63
C ALA A 14 -17.50 -2.42 -9.50
N ALA A 15 -16.32 -2.64 -8.90
CA ALA A 15 -15.13 -3.04 -9.65
C ALA A 15 -15.27 -4.44 -10.27
N SER A 16 -14.76 -4.60 -11.50
CA SER A 16 -14.86 -5.85 -12.25
C SER A 16 -13.90 -6.95 -11.77
N SER A 17 -12.92 -6.60 -10.94
CA SER A 17 -11.93 -7.54 -10.39
C SER A 17 -11.28 -6.97 -9.13
N LEU A 18 -10.60 -7.83 -8.37
CA LEU A 18 -9.80 -7.40 -7.22
C LEU A 18 -8.74 -6.37 -7.59
N GLN A 19 -8.02 -6.56 -8.70
CA GLN A 19 -7.00 -5.60 -9.11
C GLN A 19 -7.61 -4.23 -9.44
N ALA A 20 -8.77 -4.21 -10.12
CA ALA A 20 -9.48 -2.97 -10.40
C ALA A 20 -9.92 -2.27 -9.10
N ALA A 21 -10.40 -3.02 -8.11
CA ALA A 21 -10.74 -2.49 -6.78
C ALA A 21 -9.52 -1.88 -6.08
N LEU A 22 -8.38 -2.58 -6.07
CA LEU A 22 -7.14 -2.08 -5.45
C LEU A 22 -6.62 -0.81 -6.13
N ASP A 23 -6.66 -0.77 -7.47
CA ASP A 23 -6.25 0.40 -8.25
C ASP A 23 -7.16 1.62 -7.96
N ILE A 24 -8.48 1.42 -7.78
CA ILE A 24 -9.41 2.46 -7.32
C ILE A 24 -9.03 2.94 -5.91
N ILE A 25 -8.77 2.03 -4.97
CA ILE A 25 -8.44 2.38 -3.58
C ILE A 25 -7.19 3.28 -3.54
N VAL A 26 -6.08 2.84 -4.14
CA VAL A 26 -4.82 3.61 -4.07
C VAL A 26 -4.93 4.98 -4.73
N GLY A 27 -5.66 5.09 -5.85
CA GLY A 27 -5.91 6.37 -6.51
C GLY A 27 -6.76 7.30 -5.64
N ARG A 28 -7.91 6.83 -5.17
CA ARG A 28 -8.84 7.66 -4.41
C ARG A 28 -8.31 8.05 -3.03
N VAL A 29 -7.65 7.13 -2.33
CA VAL A 29 -7.07 7.42 -1.00
C VAL A 29 -5.98 8.48 -1.12
N ARG A 30 -5.08 8.35 -2.11
CA ARG A 30 -4.07 9.38 -2.41
C ARG A 30 -4.71 10.75 -2.63
N ASP A 31 -5.71 10.82 -3.51
CA ASP A 31 -6.37 12.07 -3.87
C ASP A 31 -7.08 12.73 -2.66
N VAL A 32 -7.76 11.92 -1.83
CA VAL A 32 -8.48 12.41 -0.65
C VAL A 32 -7.52 12.85 0.47
N MET A 33 -6.40 12.14 0.63
CA MET A 33 -5.40 12.43 1.66
C MET A 33 -4.41 13.53 1.23
N GLY A 34 -4.35 13.85 -0.07
CA GLY A 34 -3.40 14.82 -0.62
C GLY A 34 -1.94 14.36 -0.53
N THR A 35 -1.69 13.05 -0.60
CA THR A 35 -0.33 12.48 -0.48
C THR A 35 0.33 12.29 -1.85
N GLU A 36 1.66 12.19 -1.87
CA GLU A 36 2.42 11.95 -3.11
C GLU A 36 2.18 10.55 -3.66
N ALA A 37 2.06 9.56 -2.77
CA ALA A 37 1.82 8.17 -3.11
C ALA A 37 0.86 7.47 -2.13
N CYS A 38 0.26 6.38 -2.62
CA CYS A 38 -0.49 5.41 -1.82
C CYS A 38 -0.26 4.01 -2.41
N SER A 39 -0.01 3.02 -1.55
CA SER A 39 0.28 1.65 -1.99
C SER A 39 -0.41 0.63 -1.09
N VAL A 40 -0.77 -0.51 -1.68
CA VAL A 40 -1.32 -1.67 -0.97
C VAL A 40 -0.40 -2.85 -1.14
N TYR A 41 -0.07 -3.49 -0.02
CA TYR A 41 0.63 -4.77 0.02
C TYR A 41 -0.33 -5.87 0.42
N MET A 42 -0.30 -7.00 -0.29
CA MET A 42 -1.13 -8.16 0.02
C MET A 42 -0.27 -9.31 0.54
N LEU A 43 -0.75 -9.99 1.58
CA LEU A 43 -0.13 -11.23 2.04
C LEU A 43 -0.41 -12.34 1.02
N ASP A 44 0.64 -12.87 0.42
CA ASP A 44 0.59 -14.11 -0.35
C ASP A 44 0.63 -15.30 0.62
N SER A 45 -0.43 -16.10 0.61
CA SER A 45 -0.60 -17.24 1.52
C SER A 45 0.36 -18.39 1.25
N ALA A 46 0.86 -18.52 0.02
CA ALA A 46 1.78 -19.58 -0.40
C ALA A 46 3.22 -19.26 0.00
N THR A 47 3.66 -18.03 -0.25
CA THR A 47 5.04 -17.59 0.06
C THR A 47 5.19 -16.98 1.45
N LYS A 48 4.06 -16.63 2.11
CA LYS A 48 4.02 -15.88 3.38
C LYS A 48 4.73 -14.52 3.28
N ARG A 49 4.69 -13.88 2.11
CA ARG A 49 5.30 -12.57 1.86
C ARG A 49 4.26 -11.50 1.52
N TYR A 50 4.57 -10.25 1.85
CA TYR A 50 3.75 -9.09 1.50
C TYR A 50 4.14 -8.60 0.11
N VAL A 51 3.32 -8.89 -0.88
CA VAL A 51 3.53 -8.54 -2.29
C VAL A 51 3.00 -7.14 -2.55
N PHE A 52 3.78 -6.31 -3.23
CA PHE A 52 3.37 -4.98 -3.68
C PHE A 52 2.28 -5.10 -4.74
N ALA A 53 1.01 -4.95 -4.34
CA ALA A 53 -0.14 -5.35 -5.16
C ALA A 53 -0.70 -4.19 -6.00
N ALA A 54 -0.78 -2.99 -5.41
CA ALA A 54 -1.25 -1.80 -6.10
C ALA A 54 -0.52 -0.56 -5.59
N THR A 55 -0.39 0.44 -6.47
CA THR A 55 0.21 1.72 -6.12
C THR A 55 -0.26 2.83 -7.04
N GLU A 56 -0.41 4.02 -6.49
CA GLU A 56 -0.45 5.29 -7.20
C GLU A 56 0.65 6.19 -6.64
N GLY A 57 1.41 6.86 -7.52
CA GLY A 57 2.56 7.69 -7.15
C GLY A 57 3.92 7.00 -7.15
N LEU A 58 4.00 5.68 -6.96
CA LEU A 58 5.26 4.91 -7.09
C LEU A 58 5.36 4.16 -8.42
N ASN A 59 6.51 3.49 -8.64
CA ASN A 59 6.78 2.73 -9.85
C ASN A 59 5.85 1.50 -10.01
N LYS A 60 4.79 1.67 -10.82
CA LYS A 60 3.81 0.63 -11.15
C LYS A 60 4.42 -0.63 -11.79
N ARG A 61 5.65 -0.59 -12.33
CA ARG A 61 6.36 -1.77 -12.87
C ARG A 61 6.83 -2.74 -11.80
N GLN A 62 6.86 -2.33 -10.52
CA GLN A 62 7.23 -3.19 -9.41
C GLN A 62 6.05 -3.98 -8.82
N ARG A 63 4.81 -3.71 -9.28
CA ARG A 63 3.63 -4.47 -8.87
C ARG A 63 3.83 -5.96 -9.13
N GLY A 64 3.57 -6.79 -8.14
CA GLY A 64 3.76 -8.24 -8.17
C GLY A 64 5.22 -8.73 -8.16
N ARG A 65 6.21 -7.84 -8.31
CA ARG A 65 7.65 -8.21 -8.37
C ARG A 65 8.34 -7.95 -7.05
N LEU A 66 7.98 -6.87 -6.37
CA LEU A 66 8.48 -6.57 -5.04
C LEU A 66 7.66 -7.33 -4.00
N SER A 67 8.35 -7.95 -3.04
CA SER A 67 7.70 -8.51 -1.87
C SER A 67 8.58 -8.40 -0.63
N LEU A 68 7.95 -8.24 0.53
CA LEU A 68 8.63 -8.16 1.83
C LEU A 68 8.36 -9.42 2.66
N ALA A 69 9.35 -9.87 3.41
CA ALA A 69 9.20 -10.92 4.40
C ALA A 69 8.37 -10.40 5.59
N PRO A 70 7.82 -11.31 6.40
CA PRO A 70 7.28 -10.93 7.70
C PRO A 70 8.36 -10.19 8.52
N LYS A 71 7.98 -9.06 9.13
CA LYS A 71 8.87 -8.17 9.90
C LYS A 71 9.98 -7.46 9.10
N GLU A 72 9.95 -7.51 7.77
CA GLU A 72 10.86 -6.74 6.91
C GLU A 72 10.28 -5.34 6.62
N GLY A 73 11.06 -4.30 6.88
CA GLY A 73 10.65 -2.92 6.65
C GLY A 73 9.52 -2.43 7.58
N LEU A 74 9.06 -1.20 7.33
CA LEU A 74 7.93 -0.63 8.06
C LEU A 74 6.63 -1.40 7.80
N VAL A 75 6.43 -1.88 6.57
CA VAL A 75 5.25 -2.69 6.20
C VAL A 75 5.20 -3.98 7.02
N GLY A 76 6.33 -4.70 7.13
CA GLY A 76 6.42 -5.92 7.93
C GLY A 76 6.22 -5.66 9.42
N GLN A 77 6.59 -4.48 9.92
CA GLN A 77 6.36 -4.10 11.31
C GLN A 77 4.89 -3.80 11.61
N VAL A 78 4.21 -3.05 10.75
CA VAL A 78 2.75 -2.81 10.85
C VAL A 78 2.01 -4.14 10.81
N ALA A 79 2.38 -5.00 9.86
CA ALA A 79 1.81 -6.33 9.75
C ALA A 79 2.01 -7.21 11.00
N ALA A 80 3.15 -7.10 11.68
CA ALA A 80 3.45 -7.89 12.87
C ALA A 80 2.78 -7.34 14.15
N ARG A 81 2.53 -6.02 14.20
CA ARG A 81 1.91 -5.36 15.36
C ARG A 81 0.40 -5.21 15.23
N GLU A 82 -0.14 -5.28 14.01
CA GLU A 82 -1.54 -4.98 13.69
C GLU A 82 -1.98 -3.57 14.11
N GLU A 83 -1.02 -2.64 14.17
CA GLU A 83 -1.22 -1.26 14.63
C GLU A 83 -0.77 -0.26 13.54
N PRO A 84 -1.52 0.83 13.31
CA PRO A 84 -1.08 1.90 12.42
C PRO A 84 0.24 2.53 12.88
N LEU A 85 1.12 2.81 11.93
CA LEU A 85 2.39 3.48 12.16
C LEU A 85 2.40 4.81 11.40
N ASN A 86 2.39 5.92 12.12
CA ASN A 86 2.45 7.27 11.57
C ASN A 86 3.80 7.91 11.94
N LEU A 87 4.65 8.15 10.95
CA LEU A 87 6.01 8.66 11.13
C LEU A 87 6.20 9.91 10.27
N GLU A 88 6.75 10.96 10.86
CA GLU A 88 7.12 12.17 10.13
C GLU A 88 8.39 11.97 9.27
N ASN A 89 9.35 11.18 9.77
CA ASN A 89 10.58 10.84 9.07
C ASN A 89 10.79 9.32 9.07
N ALA A 90 10.26 8.66 8.04
CA ALA A 90 10.41 7.22 7.85
C ALA A 90 11.90 6.78 7.73
N PRO A 91 12.78 7.44 6.95
CA PRO A 91 14.20 7.09 6.86
C PRO A 91 14.97 7.03 8.18
N ALA A 92 14.57 7.82 9.19
CA ALA A 92 15.20 7.80 10.51
C ALA A 92 14.77 6.60 11.38
N HIS A 93 13.71 5.88 11.00
CA HIS A 93 13.19 4.77 11.79
C HIS A 93 14.07 3.52 11.65
N PRO A 94 14.44 2.81 12.74
CA PRO A 94 15.36 1.67 12.67
C PRO A 94 14.90 0.50 11.79
N ALA A 95 13.59 0.32 11.65
CA ALA A 95 12.98 -0.68 10.79
C ALA A 95 12.75 -0.20 9.35
N PHE A 96 13.21 1.01 8.99
CA PHE A 96 13.12 1.50 7.62
C PHE A 96 13.99 0.66 6.70
N HIS A 97 13.43 0.28 5.57
CA HIS A 97 14.15 -0.45 4.53
C HIS A 97 13.94 0.26 3.20
N PHE A 98 15.03 0.79 2.64
CA PHE A 98 14.97 1.55 1.40
C PHE A 98 14.94 0.62 0.18
N PHE A 99 13.96 0.82 -0.69
CA PHE A 99 13.84 0.08 -1.95
C PHE A 99 14.13 1.02 -3.14
N PRO A 100 15.35 1.07 -3.68
CA PRO A 100 15.71 2.05 -4.73
C PRO A 100 14.88 1.92 -6.01
N LYS A 101 14.23 0.79 -6.24
CA LYS A 101 13.50 0.47 -7.48
C LYS A 101 12.04 0.92 -7.49
N ILE A 102 11.47 1.34 -6.35
CA ILE A 102 10.07 1.79 -6.27
C ILE A 102 9.90 3.30 -6.47
N GLY A 103 10.98 4.08 -6.32
CA GLY A 103 10.95 5.53 -6.48
C GLY A 103 10.35 6.25 -5.27
N GLU A 104 10.59 5.72 -4.07
CA GLU A 104 10.36 6.39 -2.78
C GLU A 104 11.49 7.37 -2.44
#